data_AF-A0A2V6PD66-F1
#
_entry.id   AF-A0A2V6PD66-F1
#
_cell.length_a   1.000
_cell.length_b   1.000
_cell.length_c   1.000
_cell.angle_alpha   90.00
_cell.angle_beta   90.00
_cell.angle_gamma   90.00
#
_symmetry.space_group_name_H-M   'P 1'
#
loop_
_entity.id
_entity.type
_entity.pdbx_description
1 polymer ?
#
loop_
_entity_poly.entity_id
_entity_poly.type
_entity_poly.pdbx_seq_one_letter_code
_entity_poly.pdbx_strand_id
1 'polypeptide(L)'
;MLNRRTVLGSLAVMAAGLVTGAVALAANGGLPTRQGMMRRIITAKMDEALDEAKVTADQRTAISASRDRAFAAVDALRKDRIAHMDEALALFQADTIDQAQLDAFHAAHQAEHDKVRAAITQAIVEVHDTLTHDQRKVVADWIRSHRFAMHAMRH
;
A
#
# COMPACT_ATOMS: atom_id res chain seq x y z
N MET A 1 -24.06 24.47 31.96
CA MET A 1 -24.80 23.34 31.33
C MET A 1 -24.92 23.63 29.85
N LEU A 2 -23.98 23.12 29.05
CA LEU A 2 -23.93 23.40 27.60
C LEU A 2 -24.88 22.46 26.83
N ASN A 3 -25.58 23.05 25.85
CA ASN A 3 -26.68 22.44 25.09
C ASN A 3 -26.23 21.26 24.23
N ARG A 4 -26.96 20.14 24.29
CA ARG A 4 -26.77 18.90 23.49
C ARG A 4 -26.92 19.07 21.97
N ARG A 5 -27.10 20.30 21.47
CA ARG A 5 -27.37 20.60 20.05
C ARG A 5 -26.19 21.17 19.28
N THR A 6 -25.05 21.41 19.92
CA THR A 6 -23.82 21.92 19.27
C THR A 6 -22.63 20.97 19.31
N VAL A 7 -22.82 19.71 19.70
CA VAL A 7 -21.75 18.69 19.79
C VAL A 7 -21.67 17.80 18.54
N LEU A 8 -22.56 17.96 17.56
CA LEU A 8 -22.55 17.20 16.29
C LEU A 8 -21.66 17.81 15.19
N GLY A 9 -20.85 18.83 15.49
CA GLY A 9 -20.08 19.60 14.51
C GLY A 9 -18.58 19.29 14.41
N SER A 10 -18.05 18.33 15.16
CA SER A 10 -16.59 18.14 15.29
C SER A 10 -16.14 16.67 15.24
N LEU A 11 -16.72 15.89 14.33
CA LEU A 11 -16.31 14.50 14.05
C LEU A 11 -16.38 14.14 12.55
N ALA A 12 -16.07 15.10 11.66
CA ALA A 12 -16.18 14.91 10.20
C ALA A 12 -14.88 15.12 9.41
N VAL A 13 -13.69 15.00 10.03
CA VAL A 13 -12.39 15.17 9.32
C VAL A 13 -11.44 13.97 9.45
N MET A 14 -11.83 12.87 10.10
CA MET A 14 -10.91 11.73 10.34
C MET A 14 -11.21 10.46 9.54
N ALA A 15 -12.01 10.51 8.47
CA ALA A 15 -12.24 9.35 7.58
C ALA A 15 -11.85 9.57 6.10
N ALA A 16 -11.51 10.79 5.68
CA ALA A 16 -11.02 11.10 4.32
C ALA A 16 -9.54 11.57 4.29
N GLY A 17 -8.77 11.14 5.28
CA GLY A 17 -7.42 11.64 5.56
C GLY A 17 -6.28 10.96 4.81
N LEU A 18 -6.33 10.88 3.48
CA LEU A 18 -5.11 10.83 2.63
C LEU A 18 -5.34 11.60 1.31
N VAL A 19 -6.01 12.74 1.35
CA VAL A 19 -6.04 13.69 0.22
C VAL A 19 -4.79 14.57 0.27
N THR A 20 -3.80 14.29 -0.58
CA THR A 20 -2.97 15.35 -1.19
C THR A 20 -2.28 14.87 -2.48
N GLY A 21 -2.79 15.39 -3.61
CA GLY A 21 -2.02 15.86 -4.77
C GLY A 21 -1.21 14.87 -5.61
N ALA A 22 -1.76 14.40 -6.74
CA ALA A 22 -1.06 14.25 -8.02
C ALA A 22 -1.98 13.65 -9.10
N VAL A 23 -2.98 14.39 -9.58
CA VAL A 23 -3.65 14.03 -10.84
C VAL A 23 -3.89 15.29 -11.67
N ALA A 24 -2.81 15.85 -12.20
CA ALA A 24 -2.88 16.82 -13.31
C ALA A 24 -1.54 16.94 -14.07
N LEU A 25 -0.70 15.89 -14.13
CA LEU A 25 0.58 15.98 -14.88
C LEU A 25 1.03 14.65 -15.51
N ALA A 26 0.08 13.84 -16.00
CA ALA A 26 0.37 12.57 -16.66
C ALA A 26 0.38 12.65 -18.20
N ALA A 27 0.15 13.83 -18.79
CA ALA A 27 -0.02 13.94 -20.24
C ALA A 27 1.27 14.19 -21.05
N ASN A 28 2.36 14.71 -20.46
CA ASN A 28 3.60 14.99 -21.23
C ASN A 28 4.86 15.07 -20.33
N GLY A 29 5.45 13.92 -19.95
CA GLY A 29 6.81 13.87 -19.38
C GLY A 29 6.96 14.29 -17.90
N GLY A 30 5.92 14.13 -17.08
CA GLY A 30 5.91 14.57 -15.68
C GLY A 30 6.84 13.79 -14.74
N LEU A 31 7.29 14.47 -13.68
CA LEU A 31 8.12 13.92 -12.59
C LEU A 31 7.64 12.52 -12.14
N PRO A 32 8.55 11.60 -11.76
CA PRO A 32 8.16 10.29 -11.27
C PRO A 32 7.18 10.45 -10.10
N THR A 33 6.01 9.82 -10.23
CA THR A 33 5.02 9.80 -9.14
C THR A 33 5.69 9.24 -7.89
N ARG A 34 5.32 9.76 -6.70
CA ARG A 34 5.87 9.30 -5.41
C ARG A 34 5.83 7.77 -5.27
N GLN A 35 4.81 7.12 -5.84
CA GLN A 35 4.70 5.65 -5.85
C GLN A 35 5.66 4.99 -6.83
N GLY A 36 5.82 5.50 -8.06
CA GLY A 36 6.80 4.97 -9.00
C GLY A 36 8.22 5.07 -8.45
N MET A 37 8.52 6.13 -7.70
CA MET A 37 9.77 6.27 -6.96
C MET A 37 9.87 5.24 -5.83
N MET A 38 8.82 5.08 -5.00
CA MET A 38 8.80 4.08 -3.92
C MET A 38 8.97 2.66 -4.46
N ARG A 39 8.31 2.29 -5.56
CA ARG A 39 8.43 0.98 -6.21
C ARG A 39 9.88 0.73 -6.63
N ARG A 40 10.53 1.70 -7.29
CA ARG A 40 11.95 1.60 -7.67
C ARG A 40 12.87 1.43 -6.47
N ILE A 41 12.64 2.18 -5.40
CA ILE A 41 13.44 2.07 -4.16
C ILE A 41 13.27 0.68 -3.53
N ILE A 42 12.04 0.19 -3.40
CA ILE A 42 11.76 -1.15 -2.85
C ILE A 42 12.41 -2.22 -3.74
N THR A 43 12.24 -2.14 -5.05
CA THR A 43 12.86 -3.06 -6.00
C THR A 43 14.38 -3.09 -5.85
N ALA A 44 15.04 -1.92 -5.84
CA ALA A 44 16.49 -1.83 -5.70
C ALA A 44 16.96 -2.44 -4.37
N LYS A 45 16.25 -2.14 -3.27
CA LYS A 45 16.58 -2.68 -1.93
C LYS A 45 16.39 -4.19 -1.85
N MET A 46 15.35 -4.72 -2.51
CA MET A 46 15.18 -6.16 -2.65
C MET A 46 16.32 -6.77 -3.47
N ASP A 47 16.68 -6.16 -4.60
CA ASP A 47 17.73 -6.68 -5.47
C ASP A 47 19.10 -6.70 -4.76
N GLU A 48 19.45 -5.64 -4.01
CA GLU A 48 20.63 -5.58 -3.15
C GLU A 48 20.65 -6.72 -2.11
N ALA A 49 19.52 -6.98 -1.43
CA ALA A 49 19.42 -8.05 -0.45
C ALA A 49 19.57 -9.45 -1.08
N LEU A 50 19.03 -9.63 -2.29
CA LEU A 50 19.14 -10.88 -3.05
C LEU A 50 20.55 -11.11 -3.60
N ASP A 51 21.24 -10.04 -4.00
CA ASP A 51 22.65 -10.09 -4.41
C ASP A 51 23.54 -10.52 -3.24
N GLU A 52 23.34 -9.93 -2.05
CA GLU A 52 24.06 -10.30 -0.84
C GLU A 52 23.83 -11.77 -0.46
N ALA A 53 22.58 -12.25 -0.61
CA ALA A 53 22.21 -13.64 -0.39
C ALA A 53 22.70 -14.59 -1.50
N LYS A 54 23.34 -14.09 -2.55
CA LYS A 54 23.86 -14.89 -3.68
C LYS A 54 22.82 -15.84 -4.24
N VAL A 55 21.59 -15.33 -4.47
CA VAL A 55 20.50 -16.14 -5.02
C VAL A 55 20.82 -16.55 -6.47
N THR A 56 20.33 -17.72 -6.87
CA THR A 56 20.45 -18.15 -8.28
C THR A 56 19.57 -17.29 -9.20
N ALA A 57 19.82 -17.35 -10.50
CA ALA A 57 18.99 -16.65 -11.49
C ALA A 57 17.51 -17.11 -11.44
N ASP A 58 17.29 -18.41 -11.22
CA ASP A 58 15.95 -18.97 -11.11
C ASP A 58 15.22 -18.48 -9.86
N GLN A 59 15.91 -18.46 -8.71
CA GLN A 59 15.38 -17.91 -7.46
C GLN A 59 15.03 -16.42 -7.62
N ARG A 60 15.92 -15.63 -8.24
CA ARG A 60 15.68 -14.21 -8.51
C ARG A 60 14.45 -14.01 -9.38
N THR A 61 14.27 -14.84 -10.40
CA THR A 61 13.11 -14.77 -11.30
C THR A 61 11.82 -15.07 -10.56
N ALA A 62 11.78 -16.13 -9.75
CA ALA A 62 10.61 -16.50 -8.95
C ALA A 62 10.24 -15.43 -7.91
N ILE A 63 11.24 -14.87 -7.22
CA ILE A 63 11.05 -13.79 -6.24
C ILE A 63 10.55 -12.51 -6.91
N SER A 64 11.09 -12.17 -8.08
CA SER A 64 10.65 -11.00 -8.85
C SER A 64 9.20 -11.13 -9.31
N ALA A 65 8.78 -12.32 -9.78
CA ALA A 65 7.40 -12.59 -10.16
C ALA A 65 6.43 -12.44 -8.97
N SER A 66 6.85 -12.88 -7.78
CA SER A 66 6.07 -12.77 -6.54
C SER A 66 5.92 -11.30 -6.11
N ARG A 67 7.02 -10.53 -6.16
CA ARG A 67 7.01 -9.07 -5.93
C ARG A 67 6.10 -8.34 -6.92
N ASP A 68 6.18 -8.66 -8.20
CA ASP A 68 5.42 -7.96 -9.23
C ASP A 68 3.92 -8.24 -9.12
N ARG A 69 3.50 -9.44 -8.68
CA ARG A 69 2.11 -9.70 -8.31
C ARG A 69 1.64 -8.86 -7.12
N ALA A 70 2.47 -8.72 -6.08
CA ALA A 70 2.14 -7.86 -4.94
C ALA A 70 2.00 -6.39 -5.36
N PHE A 71 2.90 -5.89 -6.23
CA PHE A 71 2.76 -4.55 -6.80
C PHE A 71 1.50 -4.39 -7.65
N ALA A 72 1.15 -5.38 -8.47
CA ALA A 72 -0.08 -5.35 -9.25
C ALA A 72 -1.34 -5.25 -8.36
N ALA A 73 -1.37 -5.94 -7.22
CA ALA A 73 -2.47 -5.83 -6.26
C ALA A 73 -2.55 -4.42 -5.64
N VAL A 74 -1.41 -3.81 -5.30
CA VAL A 74 -1.35 -2.43 -4.79
C VAL A 74 -1.80 -1.42 -5.85
N ASP A 75 -1.43 -1.65 -7.12
CA ASP A 75 -1.83 -0.78 -8.23
C ASP A 75 -3.32 -0.90 -8.56
N ALA A 76 -3.94 -2.08 -8.35
CA ALA A 76 -5.37 -2.29 -8.52
C ALA A 76 -6.18 -1.39 -7.56
N LEU A 77 -5.82 -1.37 -6.27
CA LEU A 77 -6.46 -0.51 -5.25
C LEU A 77 -6.46 0.98 -5.65
N ARG A 78 -5.48 1.42 -6.43
CA ARG A 78 -5.39 2.81 -6.91
C ARG A 78 -6.36 3.14 -8.03
N LYS A 79 -6.61 2.20 -8.95
CA LYS A 79 -7.53 2.42 -10.07
C LYS A 79 -8.93 2.71 -9.56
N ASP A 80 -9.30 2.09 -8.44
CA ASP A 80 -10.62 2.23 -7.85
C ASP A 80 -10.76 3.48 -6.97
N ARG A 81 -9.66 4.22 -6.75
CA ARG A 81 -9.65 5.40 -5.86
C ARG A 81 -10.57 6.53 -6.32
N ILE A 82 -10.72 6.76 -7.62
CA ILE A 82 -11.62 7.81 -8.13
C ILE A 82 -13.07 7.40 -7.86
N ALA A 83 -13.44 6.16 -8.20
CA ALA A 83 -14.77 5.62 -7.95
C ALA A 83 -15.15 5.66 -6.46
N HIS A 84 -14.22 5.31 -5.57
CA HIS A 84 -14.44 5.38 -4.12
C HIS A 84 -14.64 6.81 -3.60
N MET A 85 -14.00 7.82 -4.21
CA MET A 85 -14.22 9.22 -3.82
C MET A 85 -15.59 9.72 -4.27
N ASP A 86 -16.03 9.34 -5.48
CA ASP A 86 -17.35 9.70 -5.97
C ASP A 86 -18.45 9.06 -5.11
N GLU A 87 -18.29 7.79 -4.74
CA GLU A 87 -19.21 7.07 -3.87
C GLU A 87 -19.24 7.65 -2.44
N ALA A 88 -18.07 7.98 -1.87
CA ALA A 88 -17.99 8.63 -0.57
C ALA A 88 -18.64 10.03 -0.56
N LEU A 89 -18.45 10.81 -1.64
CA LEU A 89 -19.08 12.11 -1.79
C LEU A 89 -20.60 11.99 -1.93
N ALA A 90 -21.08 11.00 -2.68
CA ALA A 90 -22.52 10.74 -2.82
C ALA A 90 -23.16 10.39 -1.46
N LEU A 91 -22.52 9.52 -0.67
CA LEU A 91 -22.98 9.19 0.69
C LEU A 91 -22.99 10.42 1.60
N PHE A 92 -21.98 11.30 1.47
CA PHE A 92 -21.89 12.52 2.27
C PHE A 92 -22.93 13.58 1.88
N GLN A 93 -23.32 13.65 0.61
CA GLN A 93 -24.28 14.61 0.09
C GLN A 93 -25.74 14.16 0.25
N ALA A 94 -26.00 12.92 0.68
CA ALA A 94 -27.34 12.40 0.87
C ALA A 94 -28.11 13.14 1.99
N ASP A 95 -29.40 13.39 1.77
CA ASP A 95 -30.29 14.07 2.74
C ASP A 95 -30.36 13.31 4.08
N THR A 96 -30.21 11.98 4.04
CA THR A 96 -30.10 11.11 5.20
C THR A 96 -29.05 10.04 4.97
N ILE A 97 -28.27 9.71 6.00
CA ILE A 97 -27.30 8.61 5.94
C ILE A 97 -28.05 7.28 5.97
N ASP A 98 -27.96 6.51 4.89
CA ASP A 98 -28.38 5.11 4.85
C ASP A 98 -27.27 4.23 5.43
N GLN A 99 -27.53 3.65 6.62
CA GLN A 99 -26.54 2.81 7.30
C GLN A 99 -26.16 1.58 6.48
N ALA A 100 -27.09 0.98 5.72
CA ALA A 100 -26.80 -0.20 4.92
C ALA A 100 -25.85 0.13 3.76
N GLN A 101 -25.99 1.32 3.16
CA GLN A 101 -25.07 1.78 2.12
C GLN A 101 -23.69 2.11 2.68
N LEU A 102 -23.63 2.74 3.87
CA LEU A 102 -22.36 3.01 4.54
C LEU A 102 -21.62 1.70 4.90
N ASP A 103 -22.34 0.71 5.42
CA ASP A 103 -21.77 -0.60 5.75
C ASP A 103 -21.27 -1.34 4.48
N ALA A 104 -22.01 -1.24 3.37
CA ALA A 104 -21.59 -1.81 2.09
C ALA A 104 -20.33 -1.13 1.53
N PHE A 105 -20.24 0.20 1.59
CA PHE A 105 -19.05 0.97 1.20
C PHE A 105 -17.83 0.56 2.03
N HIS A 106 -17.99 0.43 3.35
CA HIS A 106 -16.93 -0.06 4.23
C HIS A 106 -16.51 -1.50 3.91
N ALA A 107 -17.46 -2.40 3.69
CA ALA A 107 -17.19 -3.79 3.36
C ALA A 107 -16.43 -3.91 2.03
N ALA A 108 -16.80 -3.13 1.01
CA ALA A 108 -16.11 -3.08 -0.28
C ALA A 108 -14.66 -2.62 -0.11
N HIS A 109 -14.45 -1.51 0.61
CA HIS A 109 -13.10 -1.02 0.91
C HIS A 109 -12.25 -2.05 1.66
N GLN A 110 -12.84 -2.68 2.68
CA GLN A 110 -12.15 -3.69 3.47
C GLN A 110 -11.74 -4.89 2.60
N ALA A 111 -12.63 -5.37 1.73
CA ALA A 111 -12.34 -6.46 0.80
C ALA A 111 -11.17 -6.14 -0.15
N GLU A 112 -11.09 -4.91 -0.68
CA GLU A 112 -9.96 -4.50 -1.52
C GLU A 112 -8.64 -4.47 -0.74
N HIS A 113 -8.66 -3.95 0.49
CA HIS A 113 -7.50 -3.99 1.37
C HIS A 113 -7.07 -5.43 1.72
N ASP A 114 -8.03 -6.35 1.89
CA ASP A 114 -7.75 -7.74 2.18
C ASP A 114 -7.12 -8.48 1.01
N LYS A 115 -7.48 -8.16 -0.25
CA LYS A 115 -6.79 -8.66 -1.44
C LYS A 115 -5.31 -8.26 -1.45
N VAL A 116 -5.01 -7.01 -1.12
CA VAL A 116 -3.62 -6.52 -1.03
C VAL A 116 -2.86 -7.23 0.08
N ARG A 117 -3.47 -7.39 1.27
CA ARG A 117 -2.87 -8.13 2.39
C ARG A 117 -2.59 -9.58 2.01
N ALA A 118 -3.52 -10.24 1.34
CA ALA A 118 -3.37 -11.61 0.87
C ALA A 118 -2.22 -11.72 -0.15
N ALA A 119 -2.14 -10.80 -1.12
CA ALA A 119 -1.07 -10.79 -2.11
C ALA A 119 0.32 -10.59 -1.50
N ILE A 120 0.44 -9.67 -0.53
CA ILE A 120 1.72 -9.43 0.19
C ILE A 120 2.09 -10.65 1.04
N THR A 121 1.13 -11.22 1.77
CA THR A 121 1.35 -12.41 2.60
C THR A 121 1.82 -13.58 1.76
N GLN A 122 1.15 -13.82 0.63
CA GLN A 122 1.52 -14.85 -0.33
C GLN A 122 2.93 -14.63 -0.88
N ALA A 123 3.28 -13.40 -1.27
CA ALA A 123 4.61 -13.09 -1.74
C ALA A 123 5.69 -13.35 -0.67
N ILE A 124 5.42 -13.06 0.60
CA ILE A 124 6.35 -13.36 1.70
C ILE A 124 6.58 -14.87 1.82
N VAL A 125 5.52 -15.67 1.77
CA VAL A 125 5.61 -17.15 1.83
C VAL A 125 6.42 -17.67 0.64
N GLU A 126 6.13 -17.22 -0.57
CA GLU A 126 6.81 -17.67 -1.79
C GLU A 126 8.30 -17.28 -1.78
N VAL A 127 8.64 -16.08 -1.34
CA VAL A 127 10.05 -15.67 -1.17
C VAL A 127 10.74 -16.53 -0.11
N HIS A 128 10.08 -16.78 1.03
CA HIS A 128 10.61 -17.63 2.08
C HIS A 128 10.92 -19.04 1.56
N ASP A 129 9.99 -19.64 0.82
CA ASP A 129 10.09 -21.01 0.33
C ASP A 129 11.08 -21.15 -0.84
N THR A 130 11.26 -20.09 -1.63
CA THR A 130 12.23 -20.05 -2.73
C THR A 130 13.67 -19.99 -2.22
N LEU A 131 13.91 -19.30 -1.10
CA LEU A 131 15.23 -19.14 -0.50
C LEU A 131 15.61 -20.36 0.35
N THR A 132 16.91 -20.70 0.38
CA THR A 132 17.42 -21.68 1.33
C THR A 132 17.47 -21.10 2.75
N HIS A 133 17.66 -21.96 3.75
CA HIS A 133 17.80 -21.52 5.15
C HIS A 133 18.91 -20.46 5.32
N ASP A 134 20.08 -20.71 4.74
CA ASP A 134 21.23 -19.81 4.85
C ASP A 134 20.97 -18.47 4.13
N GLN A 135 20.36 -18.51 2.95
CA GLN A 135 19.98 -17.30 2.21
C GLN A 135 18.98 -16.45 2.99
N ARG A 136 17.98 -17.07 3.63
CA ARG A 136 17.03 -16.35 4.50
C ARG A 136 17.72 -15.66 5.66
N LYS A 137 18.73 -16.28 6.26
CA LYS A 137 19.53 -15.66 7.32
C LYS A 137 20.26 -14.41 6.80
N VAL A 138 20.91 -14.50 5.65
CA VAL A 138 21.60 -13.36 5.02
C VAL A 138 20.63 -12.21 4.73
N VAL A 139 19.48 -12.50 4.13
CA VAL A 139 18.44 -11.49 3.88
C VAL A 139 17.94 -10.86 5.19
N ALA A 140 17.73 -11.65 6.24
CA ALA A 140 17.31 -11.13 7.54
C ALA A 140 18.36 -10.21 8.18
N ASP A 141 19.64 -10.57 8.10
CA ASP A 141 20.74 -9.74 8.60
C ASP A 141 20.87 -8.44 7.80
N TRP A 142 20.72 -8.51 6.48
CA TRP A 142 20.66 -7.33 5.61
C TRP A 142 19.48 -6.42 5.98
N ILE A 143 18.29 -6.97 6.24
CA ILE A 143 17.13 -6.17 6.66
C ILE A 143 17.41 -5.48 8.01
N ARG A 144 18.01 -6.18 8.97
CA ARG A 144 18.34 -5.61 10.29
C ARG A 144 19.31 -4.44 10.16
N SER A 145 20.36 -4.57 9.36
CA SER A 145 21.36 -3.51 9.18
C SER A 145 20.78 -2.28 8.47
N HIS A 146 19.83 -2.47 7.55
CA HIS A 146 19.22 -1.37 6.79
C HIS A 146 17.97 -0.78 7.45
N ARG A 147 17.32 -1.47 8.41
CA ARG A 147 16.18 -0.93 9.17
C ARG A 147 16.56 0.29 10.01
N PHE A 148 17.79 0.32 10.55
CA PHE A 148 18.26 1.46 11.35
C PHE A 148 18.47 2.74 10.54
N ALA A 149 18.82 2.64 9.25
CA ALA A 149 19.00 3.80 8.37
C ALA A 149 17.67 4.52 8.05
N MET A 150 16.54 3.80 8.00
CA MET A 150 15.21 4.37 7.71
C MET A 150 14.60 5.15 8.89
N HIS A 151 15.03 4.88 10.13
CA HIS A 151 14.59 5.65 11.30
C HIS A 151 15.35 6.97 11.47
N ALA A 152 16.62 7.05 11.04
CA ALA A 152 17.43 8.26 11.14
C ALA A 152 16.97 9.40 10.20
N MET A 153 16.19 9.10 9.16
CA MET A 153 15.62 10.09 8.22
C MET A 153 14.24 10.66 8.65
N ARG A 154 13.75 10.34 9.86
CA ARG A 154 12.47 10.85 10.40
C ARG A 154 12.62 11.93 11.47
N HIS A 155 13.79 12.56 11.55
CA HIS A 155 14.08 13.75 12.37
C HIS A 155 14.66 14.85 11.48
#